data_AF-A0A8B6CBA5-F1
#
_entry.id   AF-A0A8B6CBA5-F1
#
_cell.length_a   1.000
_cell.length_b   1.000
_cell.length_c   1.000
_cell.angle_alpha   90.00
_cell.angle_beta   90.00
_cell.angle_gamma   90.00
#
_symmetry.space_group_name_H-M   'P 1'
#
loop_
_entity.id
_entity.type
_entity.pdbx_description
1 polymer ?
#
loop_
_entity_poly.entity_id
_entity_poly.type
_entity_poly.pdbx_seq_one_letter_code
_entity_poly.pdbx_strand_id
1 'polypeptide(L)'
;MYHTPVLSWIHPESQATITRSSQPLVGVANRRNKDDEAYIQMIMDANAQSHKLYIMDARPSVNALANMAKGGGYEREESYQNAEILFLDIHNIHVMKDSLRKLRDVVFPTIDDAHWLSNIESTHWLDHIKQILAGALRVADKVECQKTSVLVHCSDGWDRTAQLTCLAMLMLDPYYRTIRGFEVLIEKEWLSFGHKFAQRYGHGEDKHSDADRSPVFLQFIDCVWQMTKQKLKEKTVSLWSFVNCQLEEFTNPLYASYLHKHVLFPVASMRRLELWTAYYCRWNPRMRPQEPIHLRNRELLILKQQLTKKVEELQKELDQKNLRGRGLDQPSPRPIPRISQPVNV
;
A
#
# COMPACT_ATOMS: atom_id res chain seq x y z
N MET A 1 0.90 9.19 -25.70
CA MET A 1 1.29 10.22 -24.72
C MET A 1 2.36 9.57 -23.85
N TYR A 2 3.48 10.25 -23.64
CA TYR A 2 4.60 9.73 -22.84
C TYR A 2 4.68 10.55 -21.56
N HIS A 3 5.01 9.89 -20.46
CA HIS A 3 5.05 10.48 -19.13
C HIS A 3 6.51 10.52 -18.68
N THR A 4 7.08 11.74 -18.63
CA THR A 4 8.40 11.99 -18.05
C THR A 4 8.44 11.56 -16.57
N PRO A 5 9.61 11.25 -16.00
CA PRO A 5 9.73 10.95 -14.58
C PRO A 5 9.19 12.10 -13.72
N VAL A 6 8.33 11.80 -12.75
CA VAL A 6 7.71 12.80 -11.85
C VAL A 6 7.50 12.25 -10.44
N LEU A 7 7.51 13.13 -9.43
CA LEU A 7 7.45 12.76 -8.03
C LEU A 7 6.10 12.12 -7.62
N SER A 8 6.16 10.92 -7.07
CA SER A 8 5.02 10.21 -6.47
C SER A 8 4.99 10.41 -4.95
N TRP A 9 6.14 10.25 -4.28
CA TRP A 9 6.29 10.39 -2.82
C TRP A 9 7.75 10.71 -2.46
N ILE A 10 7.98 11.27 -1.26
CA ILE A 10 9.31 11.57 -0.72
C ILE A 10 9.37 11.17 0.76
N HIS A 11 10.44 10.48 1.16
CA HIS A 11 10.65 10.05 2.53
C HIS A 11 10.95 11.25 3.44
N PRO A 12 10.19 11.46 4.54
CA PRO A 12 10.26 12.70 5.32
C PRO A 12 11.63 12.96 5.96
N GLU A 13 12.36 11.91 6.36
CA GLU A 13 13.71 12.03 6.94
C GLU A 13 14.81 11.97 5.85
N SER A 14 14.96 10.85 5.13
CA SER A 14 16.08 10.64 4.19
C SER A 14 16.02 11.41 2.87
N GLN A 15 14.88 12.01 2.52
CA GLN A 15 14.59 12.60 1.20
C GLN A 15 14.63 11.60 0.02
N ALA A 16 14.73 10.29 0.29
CA ALA A 16 14.63 9.26 -0.74
C ALA A 16 13.24 9.32 -1.43
N THR A 17 13.22 9.37 -2.76
CA THR A 17 11.99 9.59 -3.53
C THR A 17 11.45 8.32 -4.18
N ILE A 18 10.14 8.26 -4.36
CA ILE A 18 9.48 7.44 -5.38
C ILE A 18 9.10 8.38 -6.52
N THR A 19 9.67 8.16 -7.70
CA THR A 19 9.29 8.82 -8.96
C THR A 19 8.61 7.83 -9.91
N ARG A 20 7.84 8.32 -10.89
CA ARG A 20 7.11 7.48 -11.85
C ARG A 20 7.15 8.00 -13.29
N SER A 21 7.18 7.11 -14.27
CA SER A 21 7.23 7.45 -15.72
C SER A 21 6.54 6.39 -16.60
N SER A 22 6.47 6.68 -17.91
CA SER A 22 6.41 5.67 -18.97
C SER A 22 7.84 5.22 -19.37
N GLN A 23 7.97 4.15 -20.13
CA GLN A 23 9.28 3.71 -20.66
C GLN A 23 10.01 4.79 -21.49
N PRO A 24 11.35 4.74 -21.55
CA PRO A 24 12.14 5.54 -22.49
C PRO A 24 11.99 5.04 -23.95
N LEU A 25 12.27 5.93 -24.91
CA LEU A 25 12.13 5.67 -26.36
C LEU A 25 13.45 5.27 -27.03
N VAL A 26 14.10 4.26 -26.47
CA VAL A 26 15.42 3.75 -26.91
C VAL A 26 15.34 3.11 -28.30
N GLY A 27 14.38 2.23 -28.51
CA GLY A 27 14.16 1.50 -29.75
C GLY A 27 15.31 0.56 -30.16
N VAL A 28 15.15 -0.10 -31.30
CA VAL A 28 16.21 -0.96 -31.90
C VAL A 28 17.48 -0.18 -32.28
N ALA A 29 17.37 1.13 -32.49
CA ALA A 29 18.47 2.01 -32.84
C ALA A 29 19.29 2.50 -31.62
N ASN A 30 18.99 2.01 -30.41
CA ASN A 30 19.63 2.39 -29.15
C ASN A 30 19.74 3.91 -28.93
N ARG A 31 18.65 4.63 -29.19
CA ARG A 31 18.56 6.07 -29.05
C ARG A 31 18.76 6.48 -27.59
N ARG A 32 19.49 7.57 -27.42
CA ARG A 32 19.80 8.21 -26.14
C ARG A 32 19.21 9.61 -26.11
N ASN A 33 18.84 10.09 -24.93
CA ASN A 33 18.40 11.46 -24.72
C ASN A 33 19.19 12.06 -23.55
N LYS A 34 20.04 13.05 -23.84
CA LYS A 34 20.90 13.68 -22.82
C LYS A 34 20.09 14.41 -21.75
N ASP A 35 18.94 14.97 -22.12
CA ASP A 35 18.08 15.69 -21.18
C ASP A 35 17.40 14.73 -20.21
N ASP A 36 17.06 13.52 -20.67
CA ASP A 36 16.50 12.44 -19.84
C ASP A 36 17.58 11.83 -18.93
N GLU A 37 18.76 11.52 -19.48
CA GLU A 37 19.93 11.06 -18.72
C GLU A 37 20.32 12.05 -17.61
N ALA A 38 20.34 13.35 -17.91
CA ALA A 38 20.58 14.40 -16.92
C ALA A 38 19.46 14.52 -15.89
N TYR A 39 18.19 14.39 -16.31
CA TYR A 39 17.03 14.44 -15.39
C TYR A 39 17.01 13.25 -14.42
N ILE A 40 17.39 12.06 -14.88
CA ILE A 40 17.59 10.87 -14.05
C ILE A 40 18.74 11.07 -13.05
N GLN A 41 19.85 11.69 -13.47
CA GLN A 41 20.94 12.07 -12.56
C GLN A 41 20.46 13.10 -11.50
N MET A 42 19.68 14.10 -11.89
CA MET A 42 19.11 15.08 -10.93
C MET A 42 18.18 14.44 -9.88
N ILE A 43 17.44 13.37 -10.22
CA ILE A 43 16.62 12.60 -9.25
C ILE A 43 17.50 11.84 -8.25
N MET A 44 18.69 11.41 -8.67
CA MET A 44 19.69 10.77 -7.81
C MET A 44 20.36 11.80 -6.90
N ASP A 45 20.89 12.89 -7.47
CA ASP A 45 21.60 13.96 -6.77
C ASP A 45 20.74 14.68 -5.72
N ALA A 46 19.41 14.71 -5.92
CA ALA A 46 18.47 15.21 -4.93
C ALA A 46 18.41 14.40 -3.62
N ASN A 47 18.91 13.16 -3.62
CA ASN A 47 19.02 12.31 -2.43
C ASN A 47 20.48 12.20 -1.96
N ALA A 48 20.86 13.09 -1.05
CA ALA A 48 22.20 13.14 -0.45
C ALA A 48 22.60 11.89 0.37
N GLN A 49 21.72 10.90 0.55
CA GLN A 49 22.02 9.64 1.27
C GLN A 49 22.42 8.48 0.34
N SER A 50 22.31 8.60 -0.99
CA SER A 50 22.65 7.50 -1.90
C SER A 50 23.18 7.95 -3.27
N HIS A 51 24.37 7.49 -3.64
CA HIS A 51 24.98 7.71 -4.96
C HIS A 51 24.48 6.69 -6.00
N LYS A 52 23.20 6.30 -5.92
CA LYS A 52 22.60 5.25 -6.76
C LYS A 52 21.10 5.51 -6.94
N LEU A 53 20.56 5.09 -8.08
CA LEU A 53 19.12 5.03 -8.34
C LEU A 53 18.72 3.59 -8.66
N TYR A 54 17.52 3.17 -8.23
CA TYR A 54 16.91 1.92 -8.71
C TYR A 54 15.76 2.19 -9.67
N ILE A 55 15.85 1.64 -10.87
CA ILE A 55 14.81 1.71 -11.90
C ILE A 55 13.99 0.41 -11.83
N MET A 56 12.73 0.53 -11.42
CA MET A 56 11.81 -0.57 -11.16
C MET A 56 10.87 -0.72 -12.35
N ASP A 57 11.31 -1.48 -13.37
CA ASP A 57 10.44 -1.84 -14.49
C ASP A 57 9.47 -2.93 -14.06
N ALA A 58 8.17 -2.61 -14.04
CA ALA A 58 7.13 -3.55 -13.68
C ALA A 58 7.07 -4.79 -14.60
N ARG A 59 7.64 -4.74 -15.81
CA ARG A 59 7.52 -5.79 -16.84
C ARG A 59 8.46 -6.97 -16.57
N PRO A 60 8.16 -8.16 -17.13
CA PRO A 60 9.19 -9.15 -17.43
C PRO A 60 10.20 -8.60 -18.43
N SER A 61 11.47 -8.97 -18.29
CA SER A 61 12.57 -8.51 -19.18
C SER A 61 12.29 -8.79 -20.66
N VAL A 62 11.74 -9.96 -20.98
CA VAL A 62 11.31 -10.34 -22.35
C VAL A 62 10.23 -9.40 -22.91
N ASN A 63 9.34 -8.88 -22.07
CA ASN A 63 8.34 -7.89 -22.48
C ASN A 63 8.95 -6.49 -22.66
N ALA A 64 9.95 -6.11 -21.86
CA ALA A 64 10.69 -4.86 -22.06
C ALA A 64 11.49 -4.89 -23.37
N LEU A 65 12.17 -6.00 -23.67
CA LEU A 65 12.85 -6.23 -24.96
C LEU A 65 11.87 -6.19 -26.15
N ALA A 66 10.69 -6.80 -26.01
CA ALA A 66 9.63 -6.73 -27.02
C ALA A 66 9.00 -5.33 -27.18
N ASN A 67 9.16 -4.43 -26.22
CA ASN A 67 8.84 -3.00 -26.39
C ASN A 67 9.99 -2.23 -27.07
N MET A 68 11.26 -2.59 -26.81
CA MET A 68 12.42 -2.02 -27.51
C MET A 68 12.34 -2.29 -29.03
N ALA A 69 11.90 -3.48 -29.41
CA ALA A 69 11.59 -3.82 -30.81
C ALA A 69 10.50 -2.92 -31.46
N LYS A 70 9.67 -2.24 -30.65
CA LYS A 70 8.58 -1.36 -31.08
C LYS A 70 8.87 0.14 -30.88
N GLY A 71 10.12 0.51 -30.57
CA GLY A 71 10.54 1.90 -30.37
C GLY A 71 10.46 2.42 -28.93
N GLY A 72 9.91 1.63 -28.01
CA GLY A 72 10.06 1.85 -26.56
C GLY A 72 11.40 1.30 -26.07
N GLY A 73 11.43 0.71 -24.87
CA GLY A 73 12.64 0.07 -24.35
C GLY A 73 12.74 0.19 -22.84
N TYR A 74 13.97 0.22 -22.35
CA TYR A 74 14.33 0.38 -20.95
C TYR A 74 15.73 0.99 -20.83
N GLU A 75 16.00 1.56 -19.66
CA GLU A 75 17.21 2.27 -19.29
C GLU A 75 18.40 1.31 -19.17
N ARG A 76 19.51 1.61 -19.85
CA ARG A 76 20.72 0.78 -19.84
C ARG A 76 21.82 1.37 -18.98
N GLU A 77 22.57 0.52 -18.29
CA GLU A 77 23.66 0.89 -17.39
C GLU A 77 24.80 1.68 -18.09
N GLU A 78 25.03 1.47 -19.39
CA GLU A 78 26.06 2.23 -20.15
C GLU A 78 25.60 3.65 -20.54
N SER A 79 24.32 3.98 -20.31
CA SER A 79 23.73 5.28 -20.61
C SER A 79 23.29 6.03 -19.36
N TYR A 80 22.71 5.33 -18.38
CA TYR A 80 22.26 5.88 -17.11
C TYR A 80 23.23 5.43 -16.00
N GLN A 81 24.32 6.17 -15.85
CA GLN A 81 25.37 5.84 -14.87
C GLN A 81 24.78 5.80 -13.45
N ASN A 82 25.23 4.84 -12.64
CA ASN A 82 24.74 4.60 -11.27
C ASN A 82 23.22 4.33 -11.13
N ALA A 83 22.51 4.03 -12.22
CA ALA A 83 21.15 3.50 -12.18
C ALA A 83 21.16 1.98 -12.38
N GLU A 84 20.60 1.21 -11.44
CA GLU A 84 20.42 -0.25 -11.56
C GLU A 84 18.97 -0.57 -11.92
N ILE A 85 18.75 -1.28 -13.03
CA ILE A 85 17.41 -1.69 -13.46
C ILE A 85 17.00 -3.06 -12.89
N LEU A 86 15.79 -3.11 -12.34
CA LEU A 86 15.19 -4.29 -11.71
C LEU A 86 13.83 -4.58 -12.36
N PHE A 87 13.77 -5.67 -13.12
CA PHE A 87 12.51 -6.22 -13.62
C PHE A 87 11.70 -6.87 -12.48
N LEU A 88 10.38 -6.68 -12.51
CA LEU A 88 9.44 -7.16 -11.48
C LEU A 88 8.45 -8.23 -11.98
N ASP A 89 8.56 -8.64 -13.25
CA ASP A 89 7.82 -9.76 -13.87
C ASP A 89 6.27 -9.64 -13.85
N ILE A 90 5.71 -8.45 -13.64
CA ILE A 90 4.26 -8.22 -13.65
C ILE A 90 3.77 -8.15 -15.10
N HIS A 91 2.97 -9.16 -15.47
CA HIS A 91 2.52 -9.39 -16.84
C HIS A 91 1.55 -8.30 -17.37
N ASN A 92 1.24 -8.33 -18.67
CA ASN A 92 0.43 -7.29 -19.30
C ASN A 92 -1.08 -7.43 -19.01
N ILE A 93 -1.85 -6.41 -19.38
CA ILE A 93 -3.30 -6.31 -19.15
C ILE A 93 -4.11 -7.51 -19.70
N HIS A 94 -3.66 -8.16 -20.76
CA HIS A 94 -4.37 -9.29 -21.38
C HIS A 94 -4.17 -10.58 -20.58
N VAL A 95 -2.99 -10.79 -19.98
CA VAL A 95 -2.73 -11.90 -19.05
C VAL A 95 -3.60 -11.76 -17.80
N MET A 96 -3.68 -10.54 -17.24
CA MET A 96 -4.55 -10.27 -16.08
C MET A 96 -6.05 -10.45 -16.41
N LYS A 97 -6.46 -10.15 -17.66
CA LYS A 97 -7.83 -10.41 -18.16
C LYS A 97 -8.14 -11.92 -18.21
N ASP A 98 -7.23 -12.73 -18.77
CA ASP A 98 -7.42 -14.19 -18.85
C ASP A 98 -7.34 -14.89 -17.49
N SER A 99 -6.46 -14.41 -16.60
CA SER A 99 -6.36 -14.90 -15.22
C SER A 99 -7.67 -14.70 -14.44
N LEU A 100 -8.29 -13.50 -14.51
CA LEU A 100 -9.60 -13.28 -13.89
C LEU A 100 -10.73 -14.07 -14.56
N ARG A 101 -10.66 -14.28 -15.88
CA ARG A 101 -11.62 -15.13 -16.60
C ARG A 101 -11.57 -16.56 -16.06
N LYS A 102 -10.38 -17.16 -15.98
CA LYS A 102 -10.16 -18.48 -15.37
C LYS A 102 -10.65 -18.52 -13.93
N LEU A 103 -10.35 -17.50 -13.13
CA LEU A 103 -10.82 -17.43 -11.74
C LEU A 103 -12.35 -17.41 -11.64
N ARG A 104 -13.04 -16.60 -12.46
CA ARG A 104 -14.51 -16.61 -12.57
C ARG A 104 -15.03 -18.02 -12.87
N ASP A 105 -14.43 -18.68 -13.87
CA ASP A 105 -14.85 -19.99 -14.37
C ASP A 105 -14.64 -21.11 -13.32
N VAL A 106 -13.77 -20.89 -12.31
CA VAL A 106 -13.53 -21.80 -11.17
C VAL A 106 -14.45 -21.52 -9.97
N VAL A 107 -14.87 -20.26 -9.74
CA VAL A 107 -15.66 -19.86 -8.56
C VAL A 107 -17.17 -19.76 -8.81
N PHE A 108 -17.63 -19.80 -10.07
CA PHE A 108 -19.02 -19.56 -10.45
C PHE A 108 -19.41 -20.30 -11.74
N PRO A 109 -20.60 -20.93 -11.84
CA PRO A 109 -21.69 -20.95 -10.84
C PRO A 109 -21.51 -21.98 -9.73
N THR A 110 -20.78 -23.06 -10.01
CA THR A 110 -20.57 -24.21 -9.12
C THR A 110 -19.08 -24.39 -8.89
N ILE A 111 -18.70 -24.80 -7.68
CA ILE A 111 -17.30 -25.02 -7.30
C ILE A 111 -17.05 -26.53 -7.19
N ASP A 112 -15.94 -26.97 -7.78
CA ASP A 112 -15.38 -28.30 -7.53
C ASP A 112 -14.59 -28.28 -6.22
N ASP A 113 -15.22 -28.75 -5.13
CA ASP A 113 -14.63 -28.85 -3.80
C ASP A 113 -13.42 -29.84 -3.78
N ALA A 114 -13.33 -30.81 -4.72
CA ALA A 114 -12.28 -31.83 -4.74
C ALA A 114 -10.97 -31.34 -5.38
N HIS A 115 -11.06 -30.55 -6.46
CA HIS A 115 -9.90 -29.97 -7.16
C HIS A 115 -9.71 -28.47 -6.87
N TRP A 116 -10.37 -27.93 -5.85
CA TRP A 116 -10.37 -26.49 -5.52
C TRP A 116 -8.99 -25.81 -5.59
N LEU A 117 -7.97 -26.39 -4.94
CA LEU A 117 -6.64 -25.79 -4.85
C LEU A 117 -5.91 -25.75 -6.21
N SER A 118 -5.89 -26.86 -6.95
CA SER A 118 -5.27 -26.94 -8.27
C SER A 118 -6.04 -26.13 -9.32
N ASN A 119 -7.36 -26.08 -9.23
CA ASN A 119 -8.19 -25.23 -10.07
C ASN A 119 -7.86 -23.74 -9.84
N ILE A 120 -7.76 -23.29 -8.59
CA ILE A 120 -7.35 -21.92 -8.25
C ILE A 120 -5.89 -21.64 -8.68
N GLU A 121 -4.97 -22.58 -8.50
CA GLU A 121 -3.57 -22.45 -8.95
C GLU A 121 -3.50 -22.24 -10.48
N SER A 122 -4.28 -23.00 -11.27
CA SER A 122 -4.34 -22.88 -12.73
C SER A 122 -4.81 -21.51 -13.26
N THR A 123 -5.40 -20.66 -12.39
CA THR A 123 -5.79 -19.29 -12.73
C THR A 123 -4.58 -18.34 -12.76
N HIS A 124 -3.50 -18.65 -12.03
CA HIS A 124 -2.40 -17.76 -11.66
C HIS A 124 -2.79 -16.43 -11.00
N TRP A 125 -4.04 -16.27 -10.54
CA TRP A 125 -4.49 -15.01 -9.95
C TRP A 125 -3.66 -14.63 -8.72
N LEU A 126 -3.49 -15.57 -7.80
CA LEU A 126 -2.67 -15.36 -6.60
C LEU A 126 -1.17 -15.20 -6.92
N ASP A 127 -0.68 -15.76 -8.03
CA ASP A 127 0.69 -15.51 -8.50
C ASP A 127 0.88 -14.06 -8.98
N HIS A 128 -0.11 -13.49 -9.67
CA HIS A 128 -0.07 -12.09 -10.09
C HIS A 128 -0.23 -11.12 -8.90
N ILE A 129 -1.14 -11.41 -7.96
CA ILE A 129 -1.25 -10.65 -6.70
C ILE A 129 0.05 -10.73 -5.89
N LYS A 130 0.72 -11.89 -5.86
CA LYS A 130 2.07 -12.08 -5.28
C LYS A 130 3.12 -11.24 -6.00
N GLN A 131 3.17 -11.24 -7.34
CA GLN A 131 4.11 -10.43 -8.13
C GLN A 131 3.94 -8.93 -7.85
N ILE A 132 2.70 -8.44 -7.85
CA ILE A 132 2.39 -7.02 -7.59
C ILE A 132 2.82 -6.61 -6.17
N LEU A 133 2.48 -7.41 -5.15
CA LEU A 133 2.91 -7.14 -3.77
C LEU A 133 4.43 -7.25 -3.58
N ALA A 134 5.09 -8.23 -4.20
CA ALA A 134 6.54 -8.39 -4.15
C ALA A 134 7.26 -7.22 -4.82
N GLY A 135 6.74 -6.70 -5.94
CA GLY A 135 7.24 -5.49 -6.59
C GLY A 135 7.12 -4.27 -5.67
N ALA A 136 5.94 -4.03 -5.09
CA ALA A 136 5.72 -2.91 -4.18
C ALA A 136 6.57 -3.01 -2.90
N LEU A 137 6.81 -4.22 -2.39
CA LEU A 137 7.74 -4.48 -1.29
C LEU A 137 9.19 -4.10 -1.65
N ARG A 138 9.66 -4.40 -2.87
CA ARG A 138 11.01 -4.00 -3.32
C ARG A 138 11.13 -2.48 -3.47
N VAL A 139 10.07 -1.80 -3.94
CA VAL A 139 9.99 -0.33 -3.97
C VAL A 139 10.08 0.24 -2.56
N ALA A 140 9.30 -0.27 -1.61
CA ALA A 140 9.31 0.17 -0.21
C ALA A 140 10.65 -0.11 0.50
N ASP A 141 11.26 -1.28 0.29
CA ASP A 141 12.54 -1.65 0.90
C ASP A 141 13.70 -0.76 0.43
N LYS A 142 13.78 -0.42 -0.87
CA LYS A 142 14.83 0.49 -1.37
C LYS A 142 14.74 1.88 -0.74
N VAL A 143 13.52 2.39 -0.53
CA VAL A 143 13.27 3.73 0.03
C VAL A 143 13.40 3.75 1.56
N GLU A 144 12.90 2.72 2.26
CA GLU A 144 12.93 2.65 3.73
C GLU A 144 14.22 2.05 4.28
N CYS A 145 14.62 0.85 3.83
CA CYS A 145 15.75 0.14 4.41
C CYS A 145 17.09 0.63 3.82
N GLN A 146 17.09 0.96 2.52
CA GLN A 146 18.31 1.29 1.78
C GLN A 146 18.44 2.80 1.49
N LYS A 147 17.50 3.62 2.00
CA LYS A 147 17.41 5.09 1.88
C LYS A 147 17.73 5.64 0.48
N THR A 148 17.40 4.86 -0.55
CA THR A 148 17.76 5.12 -1.95
C THR A 148 16.53 5.47 -2.77
N SER A 149 16.67 6.45 -3.66
CA SER A 149 15.58 6.88 -4.55
C SER A 149 15.26 5.82 -5.61
N VAL A 150 14.00 5.80 -6.06
CA VAL A 150 13.50 4.83 -7.04
C VAL A 150 12.68 5.49 -8.14
N LEU A 151 12.83 5.00 -9.36
CA LEU A 151 11.96 5.31 -10.50
C LEU A 151 11.11 4.08 -10.81
N VAL A 152 9.79 4.23 -10.83
CA VAL A 152 8.86 3.13 -11.13
C VAL A 152 8.20 3.36 -12.49
N HIS A 153 8.34 2.39 -13.40
CA HIS A 153 7.73 2.51 -14.73
C HIS A 153 7.20 1.15 -15.23
N CYS A 154 6.58 1.18 -16.41
CA CYS A 154 6.29 -0.03 -17.18
C CYS A 154 6.32 0.38 -18.67
N SER A 155 5.38 -0.08 -19.51
CA SER A 155 5.24 0.50 -20.85
C SER A 155 4.72 1.94 -20.79
N ASP A 156 3.47 2.15 -20.36
CA ASP A 156 2.76 3.44 -20.53
C ASP A 156 2.69 4.31 -19.26
N GLY A 157 3.02 3.76 -18.09
CA GLY A 157 3.03 4.51 -16.82
C GLY A 157 1.69 4.62 -16.06
N TRP A 158 0.57 4.15 -16.63
CA TRP A 158 -0.77 4.28 -16.04
C TRP A 158 -1.38 2.99 -15.45
N ASP A 159 -0.79 1.80 -15.71
CA ASP A 159 -1.33 0.50 -15.22
C ASP A 159 -0.52 -0.01 -14.01
N ARG A 160 0.48 -0.87 -14.26
CA ARG A 160 1.30 -1.50 -13.21
C ARG A 160 2.10 -0.50 -12.37
N THR A 161 2.49 0.62 -12.97
CA THR A 161 3.13 1.73 -12.26
C THR A 161 2.22 2.26 -11.15
N ALA A 162 0.93 2.48 -11.44
CA ALA A 162 -0.05 2.92 -10.44
C ALA A 162 -0.28 1.85 -9.37
N GLN A 163 -0.31 0.56 -9.72
CA GLN A 163 -0.34 -0.53 -8.73
C GLN A 163 0.86 -0.45 -7.77
N LEU A 164 2.08 -0.30 -8.31
CA LEU A 164 3.33 -0.31 -7.55
C LEU A 164 3.53 0.93 -6.67
N THR A 165 3.39 2.14 -7.21
CA THR A 165 3.57 3.38 -6.43
C THR A 165 2.54 3.47 -5.31
N CYS A 166 1.27 3.20 -5.63
CA CYS A 166 0.17 3.26 -4.69
C CYS A 166 0.33 2.25 -3.53
N LEU A 167 0.73 1.01 -3.82
CA LEU A 167 0.99 0.01 -2.77
C LEU A 167 2.24 0.33 -1.95
N ALA A 168 3.33 0.80 -2.56
CA ALA A 168 4.52 1.21 -1.83
C ALA A 168 4.25 2.42 -0.92
N MET A 169 3.47 3.40 -1.39
CA MET A 169 3.03 4.55 -0.59
C MET A 169 2.17 4.13 0.59
N LEU A 170 1.30 3.11 0.45
CA LEU A 170 0.57 2.52 1.59
C LEU A 170 1.48 1.80 2.58
N MET A 171 2.50 1.09 2.09
CA MET A 171 3.50 0.43 2.93
C MET A 171 4.30 1.46 3.73
N LEU A 172 4.75 2.54 3.10
CA LEU A 172 5.60 3.56 3.71
C LEU A 172 4.83 4.51 4.63
N ASP A 173 3.77 5.16 4.12
CA ASP A 173 3.17 6.34 4.75
C ASP A 173 1.87 6.01 5.54
N PRO A 174 1.82 6.32 6.85
CA PRO A 174 0.61 6.19 7.65
C PRO A 174 -0.58 7.02 7.18
N TYR A 175 -0.36 8.17 6.51
CA TYR A 175 -1.43 9.06 6.05
C TYR A 175 -2.36 8.33 5.09
N TYR A 176 -1.83 7.68 4.04
CA TYR A 176 -2.61 7.01 3.01
C TYR A 176 -3.41 5.79 3.51
N ARG A 177 -3.15 5.33 4.73
CA ARG A 177 -3.87 4.24 5.39
C ARG A 177 -5.17 4.74 6.07
N THR A 178 -5.29 6.05 6.28
CA THR A 178 -6.52 6.69 6.75
C THR A 178 -7.56 6.76 5.63
N ILE A 179 -8.83 6.89 6.00
CA ILE A 179 -9.98 7.21 5.14
C ILE A 179 -9.63 8.19 4.02
N ARG A 180 -9.20 9.39 4.44
CA ARG A 180 -8.96 10.54 3.56
C ARG A 180 -7.62 10.48 2.86
N GLY A 181 -6.65 9.78 3.42
CA GLY A 181 -5.42 9.46 2.71
C GLY A 181 -5.66 8.47 1.58
N PHE A 182 -6.53 7.47 1.77
CA PHE A 182 -6.87 6.49 0.73
C PHE A 182 -7.68 7.12 -0.41
N GLU A 183 -8.59 8.07 -0.10
CA GLU A 183 -9.20 8.99 -1.09
C GLU A 183 -8.13 9.67 -1.93
N VAL A 184 -7.26 10.47 -1.28
CA VAL A 184 -6.23 11.28 -1.94
C VAL A 184 -5.23 10.42 -2.71
N LEU A 185 -4.95 9.20 -2.25
CA LEU A 185 -4.08 8.25 -2.94
C LEU A 185 -4.70 7.73 -4.25
N ILE A 186 -6.01 7.50 -4.29
CA ILE A 186 -6.71 7.10 -5.53
C ILE A 186 -6.83 8.30 -6.48
N GLU A 187 -7.27 9.45 -5.96
CA GLU A 187 -7.36 10.70 -6.74
C GLU A 187 -6.00 11.06 -7.38
N LYS A 188 -4.90 10.87 -6.64
CA LYS A 188 -3.53 11.12 -7.12
C LYS A 188 -3.02 10.01 -8.04
N GLU A 189 -2.75 8.82 -7.49
CA GLU A 189 -1.96 7.78 -8.17
C GLU A 189 -2.71 7.06 -9.29
N TRP A 190 -4.04 7.17 -9.32
CA TRP A 190 -4.89 6.54 -10.33
C TRP A 190 -5.60 7.56 -11.22
N LEU A 191 -6.33 8.52 -10.64
CA LEU A 191 -7.17 9.42 -11.43
C LEU A 191 -6.35 10.55 -12.10
N SER A 192 -5.62 11.37 -11.34
CA SER A 192 -4.82 12.46 -11.93
C SER A 192 -3.63 11.95 -12.75
N PHE A 193 -3.07 10.79 -12.42
CA PHE A 193 -2.06 10.10 -13.23
C PHE A 193 -2.63 9.23 -14.37
N GLY A 194 -3.91 9.39 -14.71
CA GLY A 194 -4.45 8.95 -15.99
C GLY A 194 -4.65 7.45 -16.17
N HIS A 195 -4.93 6.70 -15.09
CA HIS A 195 -5.41 5.33 -15.22
C HIS A 195 -6.72 5.31 -16.02
N LYS A 196 -6.75 4.51 -17.10
CA LYS A 196 -7.82 4.55 -18.09
C LYS A 196 -9.09 3.79 -17.65
N PHE A 197 -9.68 4.15 -16.51
CA PHE A 197 -10.86 3.49 -15.95
C PHE A 197 -11.96 3.19 -16.98
N ALA A 198 -12.36 4.21 -17.77
CA ALA A 198 -13.38 4.05 -18.81
C ALA A 198 -13.06 2.94 -19.82
N GLN A 199 -11.80 2.84 -20.28
CA GLN A 199 -11.35 1.82 -21.23
C GLN A 199 -11.14 0.45 -20.55
N ARG A 200 -10.56 0.45 -19.35
CA ARG A 200 -10.24 -0.76 -18.57
C ARG A 200 -11.49 -1.50 -18.08
N TYR A 201 -12.59 -0.78 -17.88
CA TYR A 201 -13.87 -1.33 -17.41
C TYR A 201 -15.01 -1.25 -18.44
N GLY A 202 -14.87 -0.45 -19.50
CA GLY A 202 -15.86 -0.34 -20.57
C GLY A 202 -17.11 0.45 -20.19
N HIS A 203 -16.95 1.60 -19.54
CA HIS A 203 -18.07 2.42 -19.07
C HIS A 203 -18.90 2.94 -20.26
N GLY A 204 -20.18 2.56 -20.32
CA GLY A 204 -21.09 2.96 -21.41
C GLY A 204 -20.89 2.20 -22.73
N GLU A 205 -20.14 1.09 -22.73
CA GLU A 205 -19.83 0.33 -23.94
C GLU A 205 -20.22 -1.17 -23.85
N ASP A 206 -21.05 -1.64 -24.77
CA ASP A 206 -21.40 -3.08 -24.91
C ASP A 206 -20.33 -3.92 -25.64
N LYS A 207 -19.16 -3.35 -25.96
CA LYS A 207 -18.03 -4.05 -26.59
C LYS A 207 -17.29 -4.96 -25.60
N HIS A 208 -17.97 -5.95 -25.02
CA HIS A 208 -17.42 -6.84 -23.98
C HIS A 208 -16.15 -7.61 -24.41
N SER A 209 -15.98 -7.84 -25.71
CA SER A 209 -14.81 -8.49 -26.30
C SER A 209 -13.53 -7.65 -26.26
N ASP A 210 -13.62 -6.34 -25.98
CA ASP A 210 -12.52 -5.39 -26.14
C ASP A 210 -11.22 -5.79 -25.42
N ALA A 211 -10.09 -5.69 -26.12
CA ALA A 211 -8.79 -6.20 -25.66
C ALA A 211 -8.17 -5.36 -24.53
N ASP A 212 -8.56 -4.09 -24.40
CA ASP A 212 -8.06 -3.16 -23.39
C ASP A 212 -8.80 -3.25 -22.05
N ARG A 213 -9.93 -3.97 -21.97
CA ARG A 213 -10.63 -4.23 -20.70
C ARG A 213 -9.81 -5.18 -19.83
N SER A 214 -9.48 -4.77 -18.61
CA SER A 214 -8.57 -5.51 -17.72
C SER A 214 -8.73 -5.10 -16.25
N PRO A 215 -8.66 -6.04 -15.28
CA PRO A 215 -8.99 -5.80 -13.86
C PRO A 215 -7.87 -5.11 -13.05
N VAL A 216 -7.16 -4.13 -13.63
CA VAL A 216 -5.93 -3.55 -13.07
C VAL A 216 -6.15 -2.89 -11.70
N PHE A 217 -7.22 -2.10 -11.54
CA PHE A 217 -7.58 -1.50 -10.24
C PHE A 217 -8.18 -2.53 -9.26
N LEU A 218 -8.85 -3.58 -9.76
CA LEU A 218 -9.34 -4.68 -8.91
C LEU A 218 -8.17 -5.45 -8.30
N GLN A 219 -7.11 -5.73 -9.05
CA GLN A 219 -5.88 -6.33 -8.52
C GLN A 219 -5.24 -5.45 -7.43
N PHE A 220 -5.25 -4.13 -7.60
CA PHE A 220 -4.79 -3.21 -6.56
C PHE A 220 -5.62 -3.33 -5.28
N ILE A 221 -6.96 -3.30 -5.37
CA ILE A 221 -7.84 -3.43 -4.20
C ILE A 221 -7.73 -4.83 -3.56
N ASP A 222 -7.49 -5.89 -4.35
CA ASP A 222 -7.13 -7.23 -3.85
C ASP A 222 -5.80 -7.16 -3.06
N CYS A 223 -4.72 -6.60 -3.63
CA CYS A 223 -3.46 -6.39 -2.91
C CYS A 223 -3.63 -5.58 -1.60
N VAL A 224 -4.49 -4.55 -1.58
CA VAL A 224 -4.85 -3.82 -0.35
C VAL A 224 -5.57 -4.74 0.65
N TRP A 225 -6.52 -5.56 0.19
CA TRP A 225 -7.21 -6.57 1.01
C TRP A 225 -6.25 -7.62 1.58
N GLN A 226 -5.30 -8.13 0.78
CA GLN A 226 -4.24 -9.06 1.24
C GLN A 226 -3.43 -8.44 2.37
N MET A 227 -3.05 -7.15 2.22
CA MET A 227 -2.42 -6.42 3.32
C MET A 227 -3.34 -6.45 4.55
N THR A 228 -4.62 -6.04 4.45
CA THR A 228 -5.54 -6.07 5.60
C THR A 228 -5.57 -7.43 6.31
N LYS A 229 -5.54 -8.56 5.58
CA LYS A 229 -5.55 -9.90 6.20
C LYS A 229 -4.34 -10.18 7.09
N GLN A 230 -3.15 -9.71 6.74
CA GLN A 230 -1.90 -10.07 7.41
C GLN A 230 -1.62 -9.26 8.70
N LYS A 231 -2.58 -9.24 9.63
CA LYS A 231 -2.59 -8.37 10.83
C LYS A 231 -2.64 -6.85 10.53
N LEU A 232 -3.16 -6.45 9.36
CA LEU A 232 -3.50 -5.05 9.08
C LEU A 232 -5.02 -4.77 9.13
N LYS A 233 -5.81 -5.73 9.64
CA LYS A 233 -7.19 -5.51 10.10
C LYS A 233 -7.25 -4.51 11.25
N GLU A 234 -6.12 -4.04 11.77
CA GLU A 234 -5.99 -2.96 12.74
C GLU A 234 -5.65 -1.61 12.07
N LYS A 235 -5.54 -1.50 10.73
CA LYS A 235 -4.67 -0.46 10.12
C LYS A 235 -5.21 0.31 8.90
N THR A 236 -6.43 0.07 8.37
CA THR A 236 -6.93 0.68 7.09
C THR A 236 -8.46 0.82 6.98
N VAL A 237 -8.98 1.69 6.07
CA VAL A 237 -10.41 1.98 5.74
C VAL A 237 -10.61 2.42 4.25
N SER A 238 -11.82 2.30 3.65
CA SER A 238 -12.17 2.57 2.21
C SER A 238 -13.72 2.51 1.97
N LEU A 239 -14.47 3.14 1.04
CA LEU A 239 -14.32 4.19 -0.03
C LEU A 239 -15.67 4.96 -0.24
N TRP A 240 -15.72 6.20 -0.77
CA TRP A 240 -16.73 7.27 -0.44
C TRP A 240 -17.51 7.85 -1.67
N SER A 241 -18.54 8.72 -1.61
CA SER A 241 -19.09 9.60 -0.54
C SER A 241 -20.22 9.04 0.32
N PHE A 242 -20.98 8.05 -0.15
CA PHE A 242 -22.03 7.35 0.64
C PHE A 242 -21.50 6.92 2.02
N VAL A 243 -20.28 6.42 2.00
CA VAL A 243 -19.48 5.94 3.14
C VAL A 243 -18.98 7.09 4.04
N ASN A 244 -18.89 8.34 3.54
CA ASN A 244 -18.57 9.53 4.37
C ASN A 244 -19.82 9.99 5.16
N CYS A 245 -21.01 9.73 4.63
CA CYS A 245 -22.27 9.86 5.38
C CYS A 245 -22.52 8.68 6.35
N GLN A 246 -21.76 7.58 6.23
CA GLN A 246 -21.96 6.34 7.01
C GLN A 246 -20.66 5.80 7.61
N LEU A 247 -19.84 6.69 8.19
CA LEU A 247 -18.52 6.35 8.73
C LEU A 247 -18.51 5.11 9.65
N GLU A 248 -19.57 4.84 10.43
CA GLU A 248 -19.68 3.65 11.30
C GLU A 248 -19.58 2.30 10.57
N GLU A 249 -20.17 2.17 9.37
CA GLU A 249 -20.23 0.87 8.67
C GLU A 249 -18.88 0.43 8.12
N PHE A 250 -18.04 1.41 7.76
CA PHE A 250 -16.79 1.21 7.05
C PHE A 250 -15.58 1.42 7.96
N THR A 251 -15.70 2.26 9.00
CA THR A 251 -14.62 2.46 9.99
C THR A 251 -14.22 1.13 10.59
N ASN A 252 -12.94 0.82 10.41
CA ASN A 252 -12.33 -0.33 11.01
C ASN A 252 -12.26 -0.16 12.54
N PRO A 253 -12.99 -0.97 13.33
CA PRO A 253 -13.05 -0.80 14.79
C PRO A 253 -11.68 -1.00 15.45
N LEU A 254 -10.81 -1.81 14.87
CA LEU A 254 -9.50 -2.11 15.42
C LEU A 254 -8.44 -1.03 15.09
N TYR A 255 -8.81 0.05 14.40
CA TYR A 255 -7.86 1.11 14.05
C TYR A 255 -7.31 1.87 15.28
N ALA A 256 -5.99 1.94 15.39
CA ALA A 256 -5.27 2.62 16.47
C ALA A 256 -4.13 3.50 15.91
N SER A 257 -4.47 4.68 15.39
CA SER A 257 -3.54 5.63 14.75
C SER A 257 -2.22 5.87 15.50
N TYR A 258 -2.27 5.93 16.84
CA TYR A 258 -1.11 6.13 17.71
C TYR A 258 -0.08 4.98 17.68
N LEU A 259 -0.48 3.75 17.30
CA LEU A 259 0.39 2.57 17.19
C LEU A 259 0.95 2.35 15.77
N HIS A 260 0.61 3.19 14.79
CA HIS A 260 0.72 2.82 13.36
C HIS A 260 1.56 3.78 12.52
N LYS A 261 2.53 4.47 13.15
CA LYS A 261 3.49 5.35 12.46
C LYS A 261 4.55 4.62 11.60
N HIS A 262 4.78 3.33 11.84
CA HIS A 262 5.84 2.55 11.19
C HIS A 262 5.47 2.08 9.78
N VAL A 263 6.49 1.73 8.99
CA VAL A 263 6.36 1.09 7.66
C VAL A 263 5.81 -0.33 7.79
N LEU A 264 5.12 -0.79 6.75
CA LEU A 264 4.45 -2.08 6.68
C LEU A 264 5.13 -2.98 5.65
N PHE A 265 5.65 -4.13 6.09
CA PHE A 265 6.21 -5.16 5.22
C PHE A 265 5.29 -6.40 5.22
N PRO A 266 4.24 -6.45 4.36
CA PRO A 266 3.47 -7.67 4.14
C PRO A 266 4.34 -8.80 3.57
N VAL A 267 3.87 -10.04 3.67
CA VAL A 267 4.56 -11.23 3.14
C VAL A 267 3.91 -11.68 1.84
N ALA A 268 4.53 -11.33 0.72
CA ALA A 268 4.14 -11.77 -0.63
C ALA A 268 4.53 -13.25 -0.87
N SER A 269 3.74 -14.19 -0.33
CA SER A 269 3.98 -15.63 -0.46
C SER A 269 2.67 -16.39 -0.61
N MET A 270 2.64 -17.43 -1.44
CA MET A 270 1.46 -18.31 -1.62
C MET A 270 0.99 -18.96 -0.30
N ARG A 271 1.86 -19.05 0.72
CA ARG A 271 1.53 -19.53 2.08
C ARG A 271 0.94 -18.45 3.01
N ARG A 272 0.70 -17.24 2.50
CA ARG A 272 0.28 -16.03 3.26
C ARG A 272 -0.76 -15.18 2.53
N LEU A 273 -0.95 -15.38 1.23
CA LEU A 273 -2.02 -14.79 0.45
C LEU A 273 -3.24 -15.72 0.50
N GLU A 274 -4.43 -15.15 0.58
CA GLU A 274 -5.69 -15.88 0.60
C GLU A 274 -6.49 -15.53 -0.65
N LEU A 275 -7.35 -16.42 -1.16
CA LEU A 275 -8.36 -15.97 -2.12
C LEU A 275 -9.36 -15.06 -1.41
N TRP A 276 -9.73 -13.92 -2.01
CA TRP A 276 -10.79 -13.06 -1.49
C TRP A 276 -12.18 -13.65 -1.76
N THR A 277 -12.51 -14.76 -1.09
CA THR A 277 -13.78 -15.49 -1.20
C THR A 277 -15.00 -14.60 -0.97
N ALA A 278 -14.91 -13.65 -0.03
CA ALA A 278 -15.96 -12.67 0.25
C ALA A 278 -16.24 -11.68 -0.90
N TYR A 279 -15.35 -11.57 -1.91
CA TYR A 279 -15.59 -10.81 -3.14
C TYR A 279 -15.85 -11.73 -4.34
N TYR A 280 -14.96 -12.68 -4.61
CA TYR A 280 -15.04 -13.56 -5.79
C TYR A 280 -16.14 -14.61 -5.67
N CYS A 281 -16.29 -15.23 -4.50
CA CYS A 281 -17.27 -16.29 -4.22
C CYS A 281 -18.55 -15.75 -3.55
N ARG A 282 -18.79 -14.44 -3.55
CA ARG A 282 -19.87 -13.77 -2.80
C ARG A 282 -21.29 -14.28 -3.08
N TRP A 283 -21.48 -14.86 -4.26
CA TRP A 283 -22.75 -15.44 -4.71
C TRP A 283 -23.01 -16.84 -4.12
N ASN A 284 -21.96 -17.57 -3.71
CA ASN A 284 -22.06 -18.91 -3.14
C ASN A 284 -22.48 -18.82 -1.65
N PRO A 285 -23.67 -19.34 -1.27
CA PRO A 285 -24.16 -19.27 0.11
C PRO A 285 -23.26 -19.96 1.15
N ARG A 286 -22.44 -20.95 0.74
CA ARG A 286 -21.52 -21.70 1.62
C ARG A 286 -20.21 -20.95 1.89
N MET A 287 -19.79 -20.05 1.00
CA MET A 287 -18.49 -19.33 1.09
C MET A 287 -18.61 -17.87 1.50
N ARG A 288 -19.77 -17.23 1.30
CA ARG A 288 -19.99 -15.86 1.77
C ARG A 288 -20.01 -15.80 3.31
N PRO A 289 -19.58 -14.69 3.93
CA PRO A 289 -19.90 -14.42 5.34
C PRO A 289 -21.42 -14.46 5.54
N GLN A 290 -21.89 -15.17 6.57
CA GLN A 290 -23.33 -15.22 6.88
C GLN A 290 -23.81 -13.92 7.54
N GLU A 291 -22.93 -13.29 8.33
CA GLU A 291 -23.13 -11.96 8.90
C GLU A 291 -22.47 -10.88 8.01
N PRO A 292 -23.17 -9.79 7.67
CA PRO A 292 -22.56 -8.62 7.03
C PRO A 292 -21.46 -8.00 7.89
N ILE A 293 -20.29 -7.76 7.29
CA ILE A 293 -19.09 -7.27 7.99
C ILE A 293 -19.34 -5.92 8.68
N HIS A 294 -20.18 -5.04 8.11
CA HIS A 294 -20.50 -3.74 8.70
C HIS A 294 -21.26 -3.85 10.04
N LEU A 295 -22.14 -4.84 10.22
CA LEU A 295 -22.89 -5.03 11.48
C LEU A 295 -21.90 -5.42 12.60
N ARG A 296 -21.06 -6.42 12.32
CA ARG A 296 -20.00 -6.85 13.24
C ARG A 296 -18.98 -5.74 13.54
N ASN A 297 -18.62 -4.91 12.55
CA ASN A 297 -17.77 -3.75 12.78
C ASN A 297 -18.43 -2.74 13.72
N ARG A 298 -19.73 -2.48 13.56
CA ARG A 298 -20.52 -1.58 14.39
C ARG A 298 -20.63 -2.06 15.84
N GLU A 299 -20.88 -3.34 16.05
CA GLU A 299 -20.84 -3.97 17.38
C GLU A 299 -19.47 -3.82 18.05
N LEU A 300 -18.40 -4.05 17.30
CA LEU A 300 -17.02 -3.86 17.78
C LEU A 300 -16.68 -2.39 18.06
N LEU A 301 -17.25 -1.42 17.33
CA LEU A 301 -17.13 0.01 17.63
C LEU A 301 -17.81 0.35 18.96
N ILE A 302 -19.05 -0.14 19.18
CA ILE A 302 -19.79 0.06 20.42
C ILE A 302 -19.03 -0.57 21.61
N LEU A 303 -18.54 -1.81 21.46
CA LEU A 303 -17.75 -2.49 22.48
C LEU A 303 -16.44 -1.75 22.78
N LYS A 304 -15.75 -1.22 21.75
CA LYS A 304 -14.55 -0.39 21.93
C LYS A 304 -14.85 0.88 22.72
N GLN A 305 -15.93 1.61 22.41
CA GLN A 305 -16.35 2.80 23.16
C GLN A 305 -16.63 2.47 24.64
N GLN A 306 -17.34 1.38 24.92
CA GLN A 306 -17.61 0.90 26.29
C GLN A 306 -16.31 0.57 27.05
N LEU A 307 -15.38 -0.14 26.41
CA LEU A 307 -14.09 -0.50 27.00
C LEU A 307 -13.21 0.73 27.23
N THR A 308 -13.12 1.68 26.29
CA THR A 308 -12.38 2.94 26.46
C THR A 308 -12.91 3.73 27.64
N LYS A 309 -14.24 3.92 27.75
CA LYS A 309 -14.86 4.60 28.89
C LYS A 309 -14.52 3.91 30.22
N LYS A 310 -14.57 2.58 30.27
CA LYS A 310 -14.22 1.81 31.48
C LYS A 310 -12.74 1.91 31.85
N VAL A 311 -11.84 2.03 30.88
CA VAL A 311 -10.40 2.30 31.12
C VAL A 311 -10.22 3.70 31.70
N GLU A 312 -10.91 4.72 31.20
CA GLU A 312 -10.85 6.07 31.78
C GLU A 312 -11.38 6.12 33.22
N GLU A 313 -12.46 5.39 33.52
CA GLU A 313 -13.03 5.29 34.87
C GLU A 313 -12.04 4.63 35.84
N LEU A 314 -11.44 3.50 35.44
CA LEU A 314 -10.41 2.81 36.22
C LEU A 314 -9.13 3.63 36.41
N GLN A 315 -8.72 4.40 35.40
CA GLN A 315 -7.58 5.32 35.53
C GLN A 315 -7.87 6.43 36.55
N LYS A 316 -9.05 7.05 36.49
CA LYS A 316 -9.51 8.07 37.46
C LYS A 316 -9.57 7.50 38.88
N GLU A 317 -10.01 6.25 39.06
CA GLU A 317 -9.95 5.55 40.35
C GLU A 317 -8.51 5.32 40.85
N LEU A 318 -7.61 4.89 39.96
CA LEU A 318 -6.20 4.63 40.29
C LEU A 318 -5.50 5.93 40.70
N ASP A 319 -5.72 7.02 39.98
CA ASP A 319 -5.16 8.33 40.29
C ASP A 319 -5.68 8.88 41.63
N GLN A 320 -6.98 8.70 41.93
CA GLN A 320 -7.54 9.02 43.25
C GLN A 320 -6.96 8.16 44.38
N LYS A 321 -6.70 6.86 44.15
CA LYS A 321 -6.05 5.96 45.12
C LYS A 321 -4.59 6.38 45.35
N ASN A 322 -3.87 6.74 44.29
CA ASN A 322 -2.50 7.25 44.36
C ASN A 322 -2.41 8.58 45.11
N LEU A 323 -3.35 9.50 44.90
CA LEU A 323 -3.46 10.76 45.63
C LEU A 323 -3.72 10.53 47.13
N ARG A 324 -4.58 9.58 47.49
CA ARG A 324 -4.83 9.21 48.90
C ARG A 324 -3.61 8.53 49.53
N GLY A 325 -2.91 7.66 48.80
CA GLY A 325 -1.72 6.96 49.29
C GLY A 325 -0.56 7.92 49.65
N ARG A 326 -0.35 8.98 48.86
CA ARG A 326 0.69 9.99 49.15
C ARG A 326 0.40 10.89 50.35
N GLY A 327 -0.80 10.80 50.96
CA GLY A 327 -1.21 11.66 52.07
C GLY A 327 -0.79 11.20 53.47
N LEU A 328 -0.11 10.06 53.61
CA LEU A 328 0.18 9.44 54.93
C LEU A 328 1.66 9.42 55.34
N ASP A 329 2.61 9.56 54.40
CA ASP A 329 4.05 9.43 54.65
C ASP A 329 4.80 10.78 54.67
N GLN A 330 4.43 11.68 55.59
CA GLN A 330 5.31 12.79 56.01
C GLN A 330 5.33 12.93 57.54
N PRO A 331 6.42 12.56 58.22
CA PRO A 331 6.60 12.86 59.64
C PRO A 331 6.85 14.36 59.83
N SER A 332 6.06 15.00 60.70
CA SER A 332 6.21 16.43 60.98
C SER A 332 7.54 16.76 61.66
N PRO A 333 8.26 17.83 61.24
CA PRO A 333 9.54 18.18 61.83
C PRO A 333 9.36 18.68 63.27
N ARG A 334 10.16 18.14 64.20
CA ARG A 334 10.14 18.56 65.61
C ARG A 334 10.74 19.98 65.76
N PRO A 335 10.17 20.85 66.61
CA PRO A 335 10.76 22.16 66.88
C PRO A 335 12.14 22.06 67.53
N ILE A 336 13.10 22.86 67.07
CA ILE A 336 14.42 23.00 67.67
C ILE A 336 14.34 24.07 68.78
N PRO A 337 14.80 23.81 70.02
CA PRO A 337 14.85 24.82 71.08
C PRO A 337 15.82 25.96 70.73
N ARG A 338 15.41 27.22 70.98
CA ARG A 338 16.33 28.37 70.91
C ARG A 338 17.27 28.35 72.11
N ILE A 339 18.58 28.31 71.85
CA ILE A 339 19.61 28.61 72.86
C ILE A 339 19.82 30.13 72.89
N SER A 340 19.86 30.71 74.08
CA SER A 340 20.11 32.13 74.32
C SER A 340 21.58 32.49 74.10
N GLN A 341 21.84 33.67 73.53
CA GLN A 341 23.19 34.23 73.44
C GLN A 341 23.78 34.52 74.83
N PRO A 342 25.08 34.26 75.07
CA PRO A 342 25.78 34.79 76.23
C PRO A 342 26.07 36.29 76.07
N VAL A 343 26.12 37.01 77.18
CA VAL A 343 26.55 38.42 77.26
C VAL A 343 28.04 38.48 77.61
N ASN A 344 28.77 39.44 77.05
CA ASN A 344 30.19 39.66 77.35
C ASN A 344 30.43 40.03 78.82
N VAL A 345 31.41 39.38 79.46
CA VAL A 345 32.57 40.02 80.11
C VAL A 345 33.80 39.19 79.74
#